data_AF-A0A4V3UTR8-F1
#
_entry.id   AF-A0A4V3UTR8-F1
#
_cell.length_a   1.000
_cell.length_b   1.000
_cell.length_c   1.000
_cell.angle_alpha   90.00
_cell.angle_beta   90.00
_cell.angle_gamma   90.00
#
_symmetry.space_group_name_H-M   'P 1'
#
loop_
_entity.id
_entity.type
_entity.pdbx_description
1 polymer ?
#
loop_
_entity_poly.entity_id
_entity_poly.type
_entity_poly.pdbx_seq_one_letter_code
_entity_poly.pdbx_strand_id
1 'polypeptide(L)'
;MRVKARSQDRRRRLPDRPSRDLDASIGPRRTGASAGARGHRAVSDAHEATAAPPDEGTDQARKDAIRRLWLTEHGGEAVRLEAAVVAEIAYRLVEAGLQPTVDAIRYVNGGQGSPNVIHPAVRQFFRADLRRRWGGTPPPEVPGVPPALVELWGQCVRDAQRAADSTLEAPRAELARLRVAIEQRATEVEATAEQQRAELVAIKEQAVDLSRRLDRAEKAQATAVERAHAAESSLVSAQAEIKAQREAHKTLQAQASAERTTLAKERDRWRAQAEEARLEAAVLSKAQEHAESRLTEQLARAATQQALEHDLRGALATANGQIDDLRRENQQIEALTASASAERDAAYESAAKAEQRASISETRLQAANDRIMQIQADLDTARATTLDVARIQGELKALREQNDRLGQELATMQSQLIRRMMDPAP
;
A
#
# COMPACT_ATOMS: atom_id res chain seq x y z
N MET A 1 -12.39 -8.33 -49.82
CA MET A 1 -11.30 -9.22 -49.36
C MET A 1 -11.89 -10.30 -48.47
N ARG A 2 -11.80 -11.54 -48.94
CA ARG A 2 -12.12 -12.78 -48.22
C ARG A 2 -10.91 -13.16 -47.38
N VAL A 3 -11.09 -13.60 -46.13
CA VAL A 3 -10.43 -14.81 -45.62
C VAL A 3 -11.39 -15.51 -44.64
N LYS A 4 -11.65 -16.79 -44.94
CA LYS A 4 -12.25 -17.83 -44.11
C LYS A 4 -11.15 -18.52 -43.29
N ALA A 5 -11.46 -18.99 -42.09
CA ALA A 5 -11.02 -20.29 -41.53
C ALA A 5 -11.80 -20.51 -40.21
N ARG A 6 -12.67 -21.53 -40.06
CA ARG A 6 -12.38 -22.95 -39.75
C ARG A 6 -11.50 -23.08 -38.50
N SER A 7 -11.71 -23.95 -37.51
CA SER A 7 -12.66 -25.03 -37.21
C SER A 7 -12.15 -25.70 -35.92
N GLN A 8 -12.96 -26.59 -35.32
CA GLN A 8 -12.66 -27.62 -34.29
C GLN A 8 -13.31 -27.32 -32.93
N ASP A 9 -14.43 -27.94 -32.57
CA ASP A 9 -14.70 -29.39 -32.37
C ASP A 9 -14.03 -29.92 -31.10
N ARG A 10 -14.76 -29.85 -29.96
CA ARG A 10 -14.57 -30.75 -28.82
C ARG A 10 -15.92 -31.13 -28.20
N ARG A 11 -16.25 -32.38 -28.46
CA ARG A 11 -17.29 -33.20 -27.84
C ARG A 11 -17.05 -33.39 -26.33
N ARG A 12 -18.09 -33.95 -25.68
CA ARG A 12 -18.11 -34.75 -24.42
C ARG A 12 -17.99 -33.89 -23.14
N ARG A 13 -18.88 -33.95 -22.15
CA ARG A 13 -19.66 -35.07 -21.56
C ARG A 13 -20.80 -34.49 -20.69
N LEU A 14 -22.02 -35.02 -20.80
CA LEU A 14 -23.02 -34.99 -19.72
C LEU A 14 -22.65 -36.06 -18.67
N PRO A 15 -22.97 -35.82 -17.40
CA PRO A 15 -23.44 -36.90 -16.56
C PRO A 15 -24.77 -36.57 -15.86
N ASP A 16 -25.69 -37.50 -16.01
CA ASP A 16 -26.52 -38.13 -14.97
C ASP A 16 -27.34 -37.26 -14.00
N ARG A 17 -28.65 -37.30 -14.27
CA ARG A 17 -29.72 -37.10 -13.28
C ARG A 17 -29.63 -38.18 -12.20
N PRO A 18 -29.67 -37.83 -10.90
CA PRO A 18 -30.05 -38.78 -9.88
C PRO A 18 -31.58 -38.88 -9.77
N SER A 19 -31.98 -40.10 -9.44
CA SER A 19 -33.30 -40.68 -9.34
C SER A 19 -34.23 -39.97 -8.36
N ARG A 20 -35.52 -39.98 -8.70
CA ARG A 20 -36.63 -39.80 -7.76
C ARG A 20 -36.69 -41.03 -6.86
N ASP A 21 -36.36 -40.86 -5.59
CA ASP A 21 -36.70 -41.83 -4.55
C ASP A 21 -38.17 -41.62 -4.14
N LEU A 22 -38.94 -42.68 -4.33
CA LEU A 22 -40.28 -42.87 -3.80
C LEU A 22 -40.13 -43.33 -2.35
N ASP A 23 -40.30 -42.40 -1.41
CA ASP A 23 -40.44 -42.74 0.00
C ASP A 23 -41.87 -43.20 0.28
N ALA A 24 -42.06 -44.52 0.26
CA ALA A 24 -43.19 -45.20 0.86
C ALA A 24 -42.89 -45.43 2.35
N SER A 25 -43.20 -44.44 3.19
CA SER A 25 -43.16 -44.62 4.64
C SER A 25 -44.52 -45.13 5.15
N ILE A 26 -44.55 -46.43 5.43
CA ILE A 26 -45.61 -47.11 6.19
C ILE A 26 -45.23 -47.01 7.67
N GLY A 27 -46.08 -46.36 8.48
CA GLY A 27 -45.94 -46.35 9.94
C GLY A 27 -47.17 -45.76 10.65
N PRO A 28 -47.53 -46.27 11.84
CA PRO A 28 -48.92 -46.43 12.26
C PRO A 28 -49.43 -45.32 13.19
N ARG A 29 -50.75 -45.08 13.21
CA ARG A 29 -51.39 -44.42 14.36
C ARG A 29 -52.69 -45.11 14.77
N ARG A 30 -52.65 -45.51 16.04
CA ARG A 30 -53.72 -46.04 16.88
C ARG A 30 -54.25 -44.87 17.72
N THR A 31 -55.50 -45.04 18.20
CA THR A 31 -56.20 -44.46 19.36
C THR A 31 -57.09 -43.21 19.21
N GLY A 32 -58.28 -43.32 19.84
CA GLY A 32 -59.27 -42.26 20.13
C GLY A 32 -60.61 -42.48 19.41
N ALA A 33 -61.55 -43.33 19.87
CA ALA A 33 -62.42 -43.20 21.05
C ALA A 33 -63.21 -41.88 21.15
N SER A 34 -64.46 -41.87 20.66
CA SER A 34 -65.65 -41.21 21.25
C SER A 34 -66.87 -41.64 20.41
N ALA A 35 -67.79 -42.46 20.93
CA ALA A 35 -68.91 -42.09 21.81
C ALA A 35 -69.90 -41.13 21.14
N GLY A 36 -71.04 -41.65 20.69
CA GLY A 36 -72.11 -40.88 20.07
C GLY A 36 -73.34 -41.73 19.78
N ALA A 37 -73.95 -42.27 20.83
CA ALA A 37 -75.21 -42.99 20.79
C ALA A 37 -76.35 -42.11 20.24
N ARG A 38 -77.14 -42.65 19.30
CA ARG A 38 -78.54 -42.21 19.10
C ARG A 38 -79.43 -43.44 19.10
N GLY A 39 -80.17 -43.57 20.20
CA GLY A 39 -81.23 -44.56 20.35
C GLY A 39 -82.37 -44.26 19.39
N HIS A 40 -82.73 -45.26 18.60
CA HIS A 40 -84.04 -45.35 17.98
C HIS A 40 -85.04 -45.77 19.06
N ARG A 41 -85.85 -44.80 19.50
CA ARG A 41 -87.02 -45.05 20.36
C ARG A 41 -88.07 -45.75 19.52
N ALA A 42 -88.42 -46.97 19.94
CA ALA A 42 -89.69 -47.59 19.63
C ALA A 42 -90.82 -46.68 20.11
N VAL A 43 -91.80 -46.44 19.24
CA VAL A 43 -93.13 -45.96 19.60
C VAL A 43 -94.09 -46.99 19.05
N SER A 44 -94.41 -47.96 19.90
CA SER A 44 -95.68 -48.66 19.87
C SER A 44 -96.56 -47.94 20.90
N ASP A 45 -97.77 -47.54 20.53
CA ASP A 45 -98.98 -47.96 21.25
C ASP A 45 -100.24 -47.28 20.71
N ALA A 46 -101.27 -48.12 20.65
CA ALA A 46 -102.69 -47.84 20.86
C ALA A 46 -103.43 -46.92 19.89
N HIS A 47 -104.12 -47.54 18.94
CA HIS A 47 -105.53 -47.21 18.73
C HIS A 47 -106.38 -48.47 18.69
N GLU A 48 -107.10 -48.68 19.78
CA GLU A 48 -108.12 -49.69 19.96
C GLU A 48 -109.50 -49.09 19.64
N ALA A 49 -110.24 -49.81 18.80
CA ALA A 49 -111.68 -49.89 18.66
C ALA A 49 -112.51 -48.63 18.27
N THR A 50 -113.08 -48.68 17.06
CA THR A 50 -114.53 -48.45 16.90
C THR A 50 -115.06 -49.42 15.86
N ALA A 51 -116.06 -50.21 16.26
CA ALA A 51 -116.63 -51.32 15.51
C ALA A 51 -117.24 -50.89 14.17
N ALA A 52 -116.88 -51.59 13.09
CA ALA A 52 -117.61 -51.58 11.83
C ALA A 52 -118.47 -52.87 11.73
N PRO A 53 -119.70 -52.80 11.19
CA PRO A 53 -120.63 -53.92 11.10
C PRO A 53 -120.12 -55.02 10.13
N PRO A 54 -120.67 -56.24 10.21
CA PRO A 54 -120.22 -57.35 9.38
C PRO A 54 -120.76 -57.24 7.95
N ASP A 55 -119.95 -57.70 6.98
CA ASP A 55 -120.29 -58.12 5.61
C ASP A 55 -119.84 -57.25 4.40
N GLU A 56 -118.68 -56.58 4.48
CA GLU A 56 -118.04 -55.99 3.29
C GLU A 56 -116.63 -56.55 3.06
N GLY A 57 -116.39 -57.13 1.88
CA GLY A 57 -115.08 -57.69 1.50
C GLY A 57 -113.93 -56.68 1.59
N THR A 58 -112.70 -57.16 1.67
CA THR A 58 -111.48 -56.33 1.70
C THR A 58 -111.49 -55.29 0.56
N ASP A 59 -110.79 -54.16 0.74
CA ASP A 59 -110.65 -53.14 -0.31
C ASP A 59 -110.28 -53.73 -1.67
N GLN A 60 -109.46 -54.78 -1.66
CA GLN A 60 -109.07 -55.51 -2.84
C GLN A 60 -110.23 -56.32 -3.44
N ALA A 61 -111.02 -57.03 -2.64
CA ALA A 61 -112.21 -57.75 -3.11
C ALA A 61 -113.25 -56.81 -3.74
N ARG A 62 -113.43 -55.61 -3.17
CA ARG A 62 -114.28 -54.56 -3.75
C ARG A 62 -113.72 -54.04 -5.08
N LYS A 63 -112.41 -53.79 -5.17
CA LYS A 63 -111.74 -53.42 -6.45
C LYS A 63 -111.87 -54.52 -7.49
N ASP A 64 -111.78 -55.79 -7.10
CA ASP A 64 -111.89 -56.95 -8.00
C ASP A 64 -113.32 -57.14 -8.51
N ALA A 65 -114.33 -56.86 -7.68
CA ALA A 65 -115.73 -56.84 -8.12
C ALA A 65 -115.96 -55.75 -9.17
N ILE A 66 -115.50 -54.52 -8.92
CA ILE A 66 -115.61 -53.41 -9.86
C ILE A 66 -114.85 -53.71 -11.15
N ARG A 67 -113.62 -54.23 -11.05
CA ARG A 67 -112.80 -54.62 -12.20
C ARG A 67 -113.49 -55.67 -13.08
N ARG A 68 -114.06 -56.71 -12.47
CA ARG A 68 -114.77 -57.77 -13.21
C ARG A 68 -115.99 -57.21 -13.94
N LEU A 69 -116.80 -56.39 -13.27
CA LEU A 69 -117.95 -55.74 -13.89
C LEU A 69 -117.52 -54.81 -15.03
N TRP A 70 -116.52 -53.96 -14.78
CA TRP A 70 -115.97 -53.01 -15.74
C TRP A 70 -115.46 -53.70 -17.00
N LEU A 71 -114.61 -54.72 -16.86
CA LEU A 71 -114.09 -55.45 -18.00
C LEU A 71 -115.18 -56.23 -18.73
N THR A 72 -116.16 -56.82 -18.01
CA THR A 72 -117.27 -57.54 -18.64
C THR A 72 -118.13 -56.62 -19.51
N GLU A 73 -118.44 -55.42 -19.03
CA GLU A 73 -119.20 -54.40 -19.79
C GLU A 73 -118.46 -53.92 -21.05
N HIS A 74 -117.13 -54.04 -21.06
CA HIS A 74 -116.27 -53.56 -22.15
C HIS A 74 -115.58 -54.70 -22.91
N GLY A 75 -116.21 -55.87 -22.98
CA GLY A 75 -115.77 -56.98 -23.84
C GLY A 75 -114.51 -57.73 -23.36
N GLY A 76 -114.16 -57.58 -22.09
CA GLY A 76 -112.99 -58.21 -21.45
C GLY A 76 -111.70 -57.41 -21.56
N GLU A 77 -111.71 -56.27 -22.27
CA GLU A 77 -110.51 -55.48 -22.57
C GLU A 77 -110.46 -54.16 -21.78
N ALA A 78 -109.24 -53.64 -21.61
CA ALA A 78 -109.03 -52.32 -21.02
C ALA A 78 -109.44 -51.23 -22.01
N VAL A 79 -110.19 -50.23 -21.51
CA VAL A 79 -110.70 -49.13 -22.33
C VAL A 79 -109.65 -48.02 -22.40
N ARG A 80 -109.63 -47.26 -23.51
CA ARG A 80 -108.87 -46.02 -23.59
C ARG A 80 -109.40 -45.03 -22.54
N LEU A 81 -108.54 -44.63 -21.62
CA LEU A 81 -108.92 -43.71 -20.55
C LEU A 81 -109.04 -42.27 -21.06
N GLU A 82 -110.28 -41.84 -21.25
CA GLU A 82 -110.65 -40.43 -21.39
C GLU A 82 -111.24 -39.89 -20.08
N ALA A 83 -111.36 -38.57 -19.94
CA ALA A 83 -111.81 -37.94 -18.70
C ALA A 83 -113.19 -38.48 -18.22
N ALA A 84 -114.12 -38.73 -19.14
CA ALA A 84 -115.43 -39.31 -18.82
C ALA A 84 -115.33 -40.76 -18.31
N VAL A 85 -114.47 -41.57 -18.91
CA VAL A 85 -114.22 -42.97 -18.51
C VAL A 85 -113.56 -43.03 -17.14
N VAL A 86 -112.57 -42.15 -16.89
CA VAL A 86 -111.92 -42.01 -15.58
C VAL A 86 -112.92 -41.57 -14.53
N ALA A 87 -113.81 -40.62 -14.83
CA ALA A 87 -114.85 -40.17 -13.91
C ALA A 87 -115.86 -41.29 -13.57
N GLU A 88 -116.18 -42.15 -14.54
CA GLU A 88 -117.10 -43.27 -14.33
C GLU A 88 -116.48 -44.37 -13.46
N ILE A 89 -115.22 -44.75 -13.71
CA ILE A 89 -114.48 -45.66 -12.83
C ILE A 89 -114.33 -45.05 -11.43
N ALA A 90 -114.00 -43.76 -11.35
CA ALA A 90 -113.85 -43.06 -10.07
C ALA A 90 -115.16 -43.02 -9.28
N TYR A 91 -116.30 -42.87 -9.96
CA TYR A 91 -117.62 -42.92 -9.34
C TYR A 91 -117.92 -44.29 -8.75
N ARG A 92 -117.70 -45.38 -9.51
CA ARG A 92 -117.90 -46.76 -9.01
C ARG A 92 -117.00 -47.10 -7.84
N LEU A 93 -115.76 -46.58 -7.83
CA LEU A 93 -114.86 -46.71 -6.68
C LEU A 93 -115.43 -46.00 -5.45
N VAL A 94 -115.93 -44.76 -5.60
CA VAL A 94 -116.54 -44.01 -4.50
C VAL A 94 -117.82 -44.66 -3.98
N GLU A 95 -118.68 -45.18 -4.86
CA GLU A 95 -119.90 -45.91 -4.46
C GLU A 95 -119.57 -47.17 -3.63
N ALA A 96 -118.44 -47.82 -3.92
CA ALA A 96 -117.95 -48.94 -3.14
C ALA A 96 -117.13 -48.54 -1.90
N GLY A 97 -117.11 -47.26 -1.53
CA GLY A 97 -116.36 -46.74 -0.37
C GLY A 97 -114.84 -46.67 -0.55
N LEU A 98 -114.34 -46.77 -1.79
CA LEU A 98 -112.91 -46.77 -2.11
C LEU A 98 -112.44 -45.40 -2.63
N GLN A 99 -111.21 -45.02 -2.27
CA GLN A 99 -110.60 -43.81 -2.80
C GLN A 99 -110.16 -44.00 -4.27
N PRO A 100 -110.63 -43.17 -5.23
CA PRO A 100 -110.21 -43.23 -6.61
C PRO A 100 -108.82 -42.61 -6.78
N THR A 101 -107.78 -43.42 -6.58
CA THR A 101 -106.38 -43.06 -6.86
C THR A 101 -106.00 -43.43 -8.29
N VAL A 102 -104.87 -42.90 -8.77
CA VAL A 102 -104.33 -43.27 -10.09
C VAL A 102 -104.18 -44.78 -10.22
N ASP A 103 -103.63 -45.41 -9.19
CA ASP A 103 -103.39 -46.86 -9.19
C ASP A 103 -104.68 -47.67 -9.11
N ALA A 104 -105.68 -47.21 -8.35
CA ALA A 104 -106.98 -47.89 -8.28
C ALA A 104 -107.71 -47.86 -9.63
N ILE A 105 -107.67 -46.75 -10.34
CA ILE A 105 -108.31 -46.59 -11.65
C ILE A 105 -107.57 -47.41 -12.70
N ARG A 106 -106.23 -47.39 -12.69
CA ARG A 106 -105.43 -48.28 -13.54
C ARG A 106 -105.76 -49.73 -13.27
N TYR A 107 -105.83 -50.12 -12.00
CA TYR A 107 -106.16 -51.49 -11.60
C TYR A 107 -107.50 -51.96 -12.13
N VAL A 108 -108.56 -51.16 -11.96
CA VAL A 108 -109.90 -51.45 -12.49
C VAL A 108 -109.89 -51.54 -14.03
N ASN A 109 -109.12 -50.67 -14.70
CA ASN A 109 -108.97 -50.67 -16.15
C ASN A 109 -107.86 -51.63 -16.66
N GLY A 110 -107.67 -52.79 -16.02
CA GLY A 110 -106.75 -53.82 -16.49
C GLY A 110 -105.26 -53.46 -16.43
N GLY A 111 -104.86 -52.54 -15.56
CA GLY A 111 -103.49 -52.04 -15.37
C GLY A 111 -103.09 -50.89 -16.31
N GLN A 112 -103.97 -50.50 -17.24
CA GLN A 112 -103.68 -49.54 -18.31
C GLN A 112 -104.05 -48.10 -17.90
N GLY A 113 -103.35 -47.12 -18.49
CA GLY A 113 -103.63 -45.69 -18.31
C GLY A 113 -102.44 -44.87 -17.82
N SER A 114 -102.28 -43.67 -18.38
CA SER A 114 -101.21 -42.74 -18.01
C SER A 114 -101.58 -41.94 -16.75
N PRO A 115 -100.68 -41.84 -15.75
CA PRO A 115 -100.87 -40.95 -14.60
C PRO A 115 -101.19 -39.51 -15.00
N ASN A 116 -100.62 -39.03 -16.11
CA ASN A 116 -100.83 -37.66 -16.60
C ASN A 116 -102.24 -37.41 -17.12
N VAL A 117 -102.99 -38.46 -17.48
CA VAL A 117 -104.39 -38.36 -17.92
C VAL A 117 -105.33 -38.58 -16.73
N ILE A 118 -105.03 -39.60 -15.91
CA ILE A 118 -105.88 -39.99 -14.78
C ILE A 118 -105.87 -38.92 -13.69
N HIS A 119 -104.70 -38.40 -13.32
CA HIS A 119 -104.59 -37.49 -12.17
C HIS A 119 -105.36 -36.17 -12.37
N PRO A 120 -105.28 -35.47 -13.53
CA PRO A 120 -106.13 -34.31 -13.79
C PRO A 120 -107.63 -34.67 -13.83
N ALA A 121 -108.00 -35.82 -14.41
CA ALA A 121 -109.40 -36.25 -14.51
C ALA A 121 -110.00 -36.62 -13.15
N VAL A 122 -109.24 -37.26 -12.26
CA VAL A 122 -109.66 -37.52 -10.87
C VAL A 122 -109.83 -36.22 -10.09
N ARG A 123 -108.93 -35.25 -10.27
CA ARG A 123 -109.09 -33.92 -9.67
C ARG A 123 -110.35 -33.23 -10.17
N GLN A 124 -110.63 -33.31 -11.47
CA GLN A 124 -111.84 -32.75 -12.06
C GLN A 124 -113.11 -33.46 -11.54
N PHE A 125 -113.06 -34.79 -11.41
CA PHE A 125 -114.14 -35.59 -10.86
C PHE A 125 -114.54 -35.11 -9.46
N PHE A 126 -113.59 -34.98 -8.53
CA PHE A 126 -113.89 -34.49 -7.18
C PHE A 126 -114.36 -33.03 -7.13
N ARG A 127 -113.79 -32.17 -8.00
CA ARG A 127 -114.13 -30.73 -8.02
C ARG A 127 -115.51 -30.45 -8.59
N ALA A 128 -115.90 -31.17 -9.65
CA ALA A 128 -117.07 -30.84 -10.45
C ALA A 128 -118.05 -32.02 -10.56
N ASP A 129 -117.60 -33.20 -11.00
CA ASP A 129 -118.52 -34.27 -11.37
C ASP A 129 -119.17 -34.95 -10.16
N LEU A 130 -118.42 -35.21 -9.09
CA LEU A 130 -118.95 -35.78 -7.85
C LEU A 130 -119.95 -34.79 -7.20
N ARG A 131 -119.61 -33.51 -7.16
CA ARG A 131 -120.53 -32.46 -6.67
C ARG A 131 -121.76 -32.33 -7.55
N ARG A 132 -121.65 -32.48 -8.88
CA ARG A 132 -122.80 -32.48 -9.78
C ARG A 132 -123.70 -33.70 -9.53
N ARG A 133 -123.10 -34.88 -9.36
CA ARG A 133 -123.81 -36.14 -9.10
C ARG A 133 -124.46 -36.20 -7.71
N TRP A 134 -123.84 -35.59 -6.69
CA TRP A 134 -124.34 -35.61 -5.30
C TRP A 134 -125.02 -34.32 -4.81
N GLY A 135 -124.76 -33.17 -5.43
CA GLY A 135 -125.16 -31.85 -4.92
C GLY A 135 -126.02 -31.02 -5.87
N GLY A 136 -126.42 -31.53 -7.03
CA GLY A 136 -127.04 -30.71 -8.08
C GLY A 136 -128.57 -30.64 -8.09
N THR A 137 -129.27 -31.64 -7.55
CA THR A 137 -130.73 -31.71 -7.67
C THR A 137 -131.28 -32.57 -6.54
N PRO A 138 -132.37 -32.17 -5.85
CA PRO A 138 -133.19 -33.17 -5.16
C PRO A 138 -133.45 -34.29 -6.17
N PRO A 139 -133.40 -35.57 -5.75
CA PRO A 139 -133.56 -36.68 -6.67
C PRO A 139 -134.78 -36.37 -7.56
N PRO A 140 -134.65 -36.39 -8.90
CA PRO A 140 -135.74 -36.02 -9.80
C PRO A 140 -136.93 -36.85 -9.36
N GLU A 141 -138.03 -36.19 -8.95
CA GLU A 141 -139.18 -36.80 -8.25
C GLU A 141 -139.23 -38.30 -8.49
N VAL A 142 -138.56 -39.07 -7.63
CA VAL A 142 -138.36 -40.49 -7.93
C VAL A 142 -139.77 -41.05 -7.88
N PRO A 143 -140.33 -41.54 -8.99
CA PRO A 143 -141.75 -41.84 -9.04
C PRO A 143 -142.09 -42.82 -7.91
N GLY A 144 -142.94 -42.39 -6.97
CA GLY A 144 -143.32 -43.18 -5.80
C GLY A 144 -142.58 -42.90 -4.49
N VAL A 145 -141.64 -41.93 -4.43
CA VAL A 145 -141.00 -41.53 -3.16
C VAL A 145 -141.72 -40.32 -2.53
N PRO A 146 -142.22 -40.43 -1.29
CA PRO A 146 -142.87 -39.32 -0.59
C PRO A 146 -141.95 -38.09 -0.43
N PRO A 147 -142.47 -36.86 -0.61
CA PRO A 147 -141.69 -35.62 -0.42
C PRO A 147 -141.01 -35.50 0.94
N ALA A 148 -141.64 -36.01 2.00
CA ALA A 148 -141.08 -36.04 3.35
C ALA A 148 -139.77 -36.85 3.45
N LEU A 149 -139.62 -37.93 2.67
CA LEU A 149 -138.37 -38.70 2.64
C LEU A 149 -137.27 -37.95 1.88
N VAL A 150 -137.62 -37.19 0.84
CA VAL A 150 -136.67 -36.33 0.12
C VAL A 150 -136.16 -35.20 1.02
N GLU A 151 -137.05 -34.61 1.81
CA GLU A 151 -136.70 -33.58 2.79
C GLU A 151 -135.81 -34.14 3.93
N LEU A 152 -136.17 -35.32 4.47
CA LEU A 152 -135.38 -36.01 5.47
C LEU A 152 -133.98 -36.37 4.95
N TRP A 153 -133.88 -36.88 3.72
CA TRP A 153 -132.60 -37.14 3.07
C TRP A 153 -131.76 -35.87 2.94
N GLY A 154 -132.35 -34.77 2.46
CA GLY A 154 -131.68 -33.48 2.38
C GLY A 154 -131.19 -32.98 3.74
N GLN A 155 -131.95 -33.22 4.81
CA GLN A 155 -131.55 -32.90 6.17
C GLN A 155 -130.39 -33.78 6.66
N CYS A 156 -130.46 -35.10 6.46
CA CYS A 156 -129.37 -36.02 6.78
C CYS A 156 -128.08 -35.67 6.05
N VAL A 157 -128.14 -35.30 4.77
CA VAL A 157 -126.96 -34.87 3.99
C VAL A 157 -126.36 -33.58 4.56
N ARG A 158 -127.18 -32.58 4.92
CA ARG A 158 -126.69 -31.34 5.54
C ARG A 158 -126.05 -31.60 6.91
N ASP A 159 -126.63 -32.46 7.72
CA ASP A 159 -126.10 -32.77 9.05
C ASP A 159 -124.81 -33.61 8.95
N ALA A 160 -124.73 -34.54 7.99
CA ALA A 160 -123.51 -35.27 7.68
C ALA A 160 -122.40 -34.34 7.17
N GLN A 161 -122.73 -33.35 6.32
CA GLN A 161 -121.79 -32.33 5.86
C GLN A 161 -121.25 -31.50 7.04
N ARG A 162 -122.14 -31.02 7.93
CA ARG A 162 -121.73 -30.27 9.12
C ARG A 162 -120.83 -31.09 10.04
N ALA A 163 -121.17 -32.36 10.28
CA ALA A 163 -120.35 -33.26 11.10
C ALA A 163 -118.97 -33.50 10.46
N ALA A 164 -118.92 -33.73 9.15
CA ALA A 164 -117.67 -33.90 8.42
C ALA A 164 -116.81 -32.62 8.46
N ASP A 165 -117.41 -31.45 8.25
CA ASP A 165 -116.69 -30.18 8.34
C ASP A 165 -116.15 -29.95 9.76
N SER A 166 -116.95 -30.19 10.81
CA SER A 166 -116.47 -30.08 12.20
C SER A 166 -115.32 -31.02 12.53
N THR A 167 -115.32 -32.22 11.94
CA THR A 167 -114.25 -33.21 12.14
C THR A 167 -112.97 -32.78 11.41
N LEU A 168 -113.09 -32.08 10.28
CA LEU A 168 -111.97 -31.64 9.45
C LEU A 168 -111.40 -30.28 9.86
N GLU A 169 -112.12 -29.46 10.63
CA GLU A 169 -111.64 -28.14 11.06
C GLU A 169 -110.33 -28.21 11.86
N ALA A 170 -110.24 -29.10 12.85
CA ALA A 170 -109.02 -29.25 13.66
C ALA A 170 -107.80 -29.69 12.83
N PRO A 171 -107.89 -30.75 11.99
CA PRO A 171 -106.81 -31.10 11.06
C PRO A 171 -106.43 -29.98 10.08
N ARG A 172 -107.41 -29.22 9.56
CA ARG A 172 -107.16 -28.08 8.66
C ARG A 172 -106.39 -26.96 9.37
N ALA A 173 -106.77 -26.63 10.60
CA ALA A 173 -106.07 -25.64 11.42
C ALA A 173 -104.65 -26.09 11.74
N GLU A 174 -104.44 -27.37 12.05
CA GLU A 174 -103.11 -27.92 12.33
C GLU A 174 -102.21 -27.90 11.08
N LEU A 175 -102.74 -28.30 9.92
CA LEU A 175 -102.00 -28.20 8.65
C LEU A 175 -101.64 -26.75 8.31
N ALA A 176 -102.52 -25.78 8.59
CA ALA A 176 -102.22 -24.37 8.40
C ALA A 176 -101.08 -23.90 9.32
N ARG A 177 -101.09 -24.31 10.60
CA ARG A 177 -100.01 -24.01 11.55
C ARG A 177 -98.68 -24.62 11.12
N LEU A 178 -98.69 -25.89 10.71
CA LEU A 178 -97.48 -26.58 10.24
C LEU A 178 -96.91 -25.92 8.99
N ARG A 179 -97.76 -25.46 8.05
CA ARG A 179 -97.30 -24.71 6.87
C ARG A 179 -96.56 -23.43 7.26
N VAL A 180 -97.14 -22.63 8.15
CA VAL A 180 -96.50 -21.40 8.64
C VAL A 180 -95.18 -21.70 9.36
N ALA A 181 -95.14 -22.75 10.19
CA ALA A 181 -93.91 -23.15 10.88
C ALA A 181 -92.81 -23.63 9.91
N ILE A 182 -93.19 -24.34 8.83
CA ILE A 182 -92.25 -24.77 7.78
C ILE A 182 -91.73 -23.55 7.00
N GLU A 183 -92.61 -22.61 6.64
CA GLU A 183 -92.22 -21.38 5.94
C GLU A 183 -91.26 -20.53 6.78
N GLN A 184 -91.55 -20.35 8.07
CA GLN A 184 -90.64 -19.64 8.99
C GLN A 184 -89.27 -20.33 9.06
N ARG A 185 -89.25 -21.65 9.23
CA ARG A 185 -88.00 -22.39 9.29
C ARG A 185 -87.22 -22.36 7.97
N ALA A 186 -87.92 -22.32 6.84
CA ALA A 186 -87.29 -22.14 5.53
C ALA A 186 -86.61 -20.76 5.46
N THR A 187 -87.27 -19.69 5.90
CA THR A 187 -86.67 -18.34 5.92
C THR A 187 -85.46 -18.24 6.86
N GLU A 188 -85.49 -18.91 8.02
CA GLU A 188 -84.34 -18.96 8.94
C GLU A 188 -83.15 -19.71 8.32
N VAL A 189 -83.41 -20.83 7.64
CA VAL A 189 -82.37 -21.61 6.94
C VAL A 189 -81.79 -20.82 5.77
N GLU A 190 -82.62 -20.09 5.02
CA GLU A 190 -82.16 -19.21 3.94
C GLU A 190 -81.28 -18.07 4.48
N ALA A 191 -81.72 -17.38 5.55
CA ALA A 191 -80.96 -16.31 6.18
C ALA A 191 -79.60 -16.79 6.71
N THR A 192 -79.57 -17.95 7.38
CA THR A 192 -78.30 -18.54 7.87
C THR A 192 -77.39 -18.99 6.73
N ALA A 193 -77.94 -19.51 5.63
CA ALA A 193 -77.17 -19.87 4.44
C ALA A 193 -76.60 -18.63 3.75
N GLU A 194 -77.33 -17.53 3.67
CA GLU A 194 -76.83 -16.25 3.14
C GLU A 194 -75.71 -15.68 4.02
N GLN A 195 -75.87 -15.72 5.35
CA GLN A 195 -74.83 -15.30 6.27
C GLN A 195 -73.55 -16.13 6.08
N GLN A 196 -73.65 -17.46 6.02
CA GLN A 196 -72.51 -18.33 5.79
C GLN A 196 -71.84 -18.08 4.43
N ARG A 197 -72.62 -17.78 3.38
CA ARG A 197 -72.06 -17.41 2.07
C ARG A 197 -71.28 -16.10 2.15
N ALA A 198 -71.81 -15.09 2.85
CA ALA A 198 -71.11 -13.82 3.06
C ALA A 198 -69.81 -14.02 3.85
N GLU A 199 -69.84 -14.82 4.92
CA GLU A 199 -68.65 -15.17 5.70
C GLU A 199 -67.60 -15.91 4.85
N LEU A 200 -68.00 -16.87 4.01
CA LEU A 200 -67.09 -17.56 3.09
C LEU A 200 -66.47 -16.63 2.06
N VAL A 201 -67.21 -15.64 1.56
CA VAL A 201 -66.68 -14.61 0.65
C VAL A 201 -65.64 -13.76 1.39
N ALA A 202 -65.95 -13.28 2.59
CA ALA A 202 -65.02 -12.49 3.40
C ALA A 202 -63.73 -13.27 3.73
N ILE A 203 -63.84 -14.56 4.09
CA ILE A 203 -62.67 -15.42 4.34
C ILE A 203 -61.84 -15.62 3.06
N LYS A 204 -62.49 -15.80 1.91
CA LYS A 204 -61.77 -15.92 0.62
C LYS A 204 -61.05 -14.63 0.25
N GLU A 205 -61.67 -13.47 0.47
CA GLU A 205 -61.03 -12.17 0.26
C GLU A 205 -59.82 -11.98 1.17
N GLN A 206 -59.95 -12.32 2.46
CA GLN A 206 -58.82 -12.31 3.41
C GLN A 206 -57.70 -13.25 2.98
N ALA A 207 -58.02 -14.47 2.51
CA ALA A 207 -57.03 -15.42 2.02
C ALA A 207 -56.28 -14.89 0.78
N VAL A 208 -56.99 -14.24 -0.16
CA VAL A 208 -56.38 -13.59 -1.32
C VAL A 208 -55.48 -12.43 -0.91
N ASP A 209 -55.90 -11.60 0.06
CA ASP A 209 -55.07 -10.51 0.55
C ASP A 209 -53.81 -11.02 1.26
N LEU A 210 -53.94 -12.04 2.12
CA LEU A 210 -52.80 -12.71 2.76
C LEU A 210 -51.84 -13.33 1.74
N SER A 211 -52.36 -13.98 0.70
CA SER A 211 -51.53 -14.50 -0.40
C SER A 211 -50.77 -13.38 -1.11
N ARG A 212 -51.42 -12.24 -1.40
CA ARG A 212 -50.76 -11.07 -2.02
C ARG A 212 -49.70 -10.47 -1.10
N ARG A 213 -49.93 -10.45 0.21
CA ARG A 213 -48.94 -9.96 1.19
C ARG A 213 -47.74 -10.90 1.27
N LEU A 214 -47.97 -12.20 1.21
CA LEU A 214 -46.91 -13.22 1.14
C LEU A 214 -46.08 -13.05 -0.13
N ASP A 215 -46.71 -12.95 -1.30
CA ASP A 215 -46.00 -12.72 -2.58
C ASP A 215 -45.16 -11.44 -2.57
N ARG A 216 -45.66 -10.36 -1.95
CA ARG A 216 -44.92 -9.10 -1.78
C ARG A 216 -43.73 -9.28 -0.83
N ALA A 217 -43.91 -10.02 0.26
CA ALA A 217 -42.84 -10.30 1.21
C ALA A 217 -41.75 -11.17 0.58
N GLU A 218 -42.11 -12.19 -0.19
CA GLU A 218 -41.16 -13.04 -0.92
C GLU A 218 -40.37 -12.25 -1.97
N LYS A 219 -41.04 -11.38 -2.74
CA LYS A 219 -40.36 -10.47 -3.69
C LYS A 219 -39.43 -9.50 -2.98
N ALA A 220 -39.84 -8.96 -1.83
CA ALA A 220 -38.99 -8.09 -1.01
C ALA A 220 -37.78 -8.85 -0.44
N GLN A 221 -37.96 -10.10 -0.04
CA GLN A 221 -36.87 -10.96 0.43
C GLN A 221 -35.90 -11.30 -0.71
N ALA A 222 -36.39 -11.67 -1.89
CA ALA A 222 -35.56 -11.95 -3.06
C ALA A 222 -34.70 -10.73 -3.43
N THR A 223 -35.30 -9.55 -3.50
CA THR A 223 -34.56 -8.30 -3.77
C THR A 223 -33.57 -7.94 -2.65
N ALA A 224 -33.87 -8.24 -1.38
CA ALA A 224 -32.93 -8.07 -0.29
C ALA A 224 -31.72 -9.02 -0.40
N VAL A 225 -31.94 -10.27 -0.78
CA VAL A 225 -30.88 -11.27 -1.01
C VAL A 225 -30.00 -10.86 -2.20
N GLU A 226 -30.58 -10.40 -3.30
CA GLU A 226 -29.82 -9.87 -4.45
C GLU A 226 -28.95 -8.67 -4.05
N ARG A 227 -29.50 -7.73 -3.26
CA ARG A 227 -28.72 -6.59 -2.72
C ARG A 227 -27.61 -7.03 -1.79
N ALA A 228 -27.85 -8.04 -0.95
CA ALA A 228 -26.83 -8.58 -0.06
C ALA A 228 -25.69 -9.23 -0.85
N HIS A 229 -25.99 -10.03 -1.87
CA HIS A 229 -24.98 -10.61 -2.76
C HIS A 229 -24.20 -9.56 -3.56
N ALA A 230 -24.88 -8.51 -4.03
CA ALA A 230 -24.20 -7.39 -4.70
C ALA A 230 -23.26 -6.63 -3.75
N ALA A 231 -23.69 -6.39 -2.51
CA ALA A 231 -22.87 -5.77 -1.48
C ALA A 231 -21.67 -6.65 -1.10
N GLU A 232 -21.87 -7.97 -0.96
CA GLU A 232 -20.80 -8.94 -0.68
C GLU A 232 -19.78 -8.97 -1.83
N SER A 233 -20.24 -9.00 -3.08
CA SER A 233 -19.38 -8.92 -4.27
C SER A 233 -18.59 -7.60 -4.33
N SER A 234 -19.22 -6.48 -3.97
CA SER A 234 -18.56 -5.18 -3.85
C SER A 234 -17.53 -5.16 -2.73
N LEU A 235 -17.77 -5.86 -1.62
CA LEU A 235 -16.85 -5.92 -0.49
C LEU A 235 -15.63 -6.78 -0.83
N VAL A 236 -15.83 -7.92 -1.50
CA VAL A 236 -14.74 -8.78 -2.00
C VAL A 236 -13.87 -8.04 -3.02
N SER A 237 -14.48 -7.31 -3.96
CA SER A 237 -13.71 -6.49 -4.93
C SER A 237 -12.94 -5.36 -4.24
N ALA A 238 -13.56 -4.63 -3.31
CA ALA A 238 -12.88 -3.61 -2.52
C ALA A 238 -11.71 -4.18 -1.68
N GLN A 239 -11.87 -5.36 -1.09
CA GLN A 239 -10.79 -6.06 -0.39
C GLN A 239 -9.64 -6.44 -1.33
N ALA A 240 -9.95 -6.90 -2.54
CA ALA A 240 -8.94 -7.20 -3.56
C ALA A 240 -8.18 -5.94 -4.00
N GLU A 241 -8.88 -4.82 -4.20
CA GLU A 241 -8.27 -3.52 -4.51
C GLU A 241 -7.38 -3.02 -3.37
N ILE A 242 -7.83 -3.08 -2.11
CA ILE A 242 -7.01 -2.70 -0.95
C ILE A 242 -5.77 -3.59 -0.86
N LYS A 243 -5.89 -4.89 -1.12
CA LYS A 243 -4.74 -5.79 -1.16
C LYS A 243 -3.76 -5.42 -2.28
N ALA A 244 -4.26 -5.13 -3.48
CA ALA A 244 -3.45 -4.68 -4.61
C ALA A 244 -2.74 -3.35 -4.30
N GLN A 245 -3.43 -2.38 -3.70
CA GLN A 245 -2.86 -1.11 -3.27
C GLN A 245 -1.77 -1.31 -2.20
N ARG A 246 -1.97 -2.22 -1.24
CA ARG A 246 -0.96 -2.54 -0.22
C ARG A 246 0.29 -3.17 -0.85
N GLU A 247 0.13 -4.08 -1.78
CA GLU A 247 1.27 -4.66 -2.50
C GLU A 247 1.99 -3.60 -3.36
N ALA A 248 1.26 -2.73 -4.05
CA ALA A 248 1.83 -1.60 -4.78
C ALA A 248 2.58 -0.62 -3.86
N HIS A 249 2.05 -0.35 -2.66
CA HIS A 249 2.75 0.48 -1.67
C HIS A 249 4.02 -0.21 -1.15
N LYS A 250 3.99 -1.53 -0.92
CA LYS A 250 5.20 -2.30 -0.54
C LYS A 250 6.26 -2.25 -1.63
N THR A 251 5.89 -2.40 -2.91
CA THR A 251 6.85 -2.32 -4.01
C THR A 251 7.43 -0.91 -4.14
N LEU A 252 6.61 0.14 -4.04
CA LEU A 252 7.08 1.53 -4.01
C LEU A 252 8.00 1.79 -2.82
N GLN A 253 7.69 1.26 -1.63
CA GLN A 253 8.53 1.40 -0.45
C GLN A 253 9.86 0.66 -0.60
N ALA A 254 9.87 -0.51 -1.24
CA ALA A 254 11.09 -1.25 -1.58
C ALA A 254 11.93 -0.54 -2.64
N GLN A 255 11.29 0.09 -3.64
CA GLN A 255 11.98 0.94 -4.62
C GLN A 255 12.59 2.17 -3.95
N ALA A 256 11.83 2.89 -3.13
CA ALA A 256 12.32 4.05 -2.40
C ALA A 256 13.46 3.71 -1.42
N SER A 257 13.42 2.53 -0.78
CA SER A 257 14.52 2.09 0.07
C SER A 257 15.75 1.70 -0.75
N ALA A 258 15.58 1.02 -1.89
CA ALA A 258 16.66 0.74 -2.83
C ALA A 258 17.30 2.05 -3.34
N GLU A 259 16.51 3.02 -3.78
CA GLU A 259 16.97 4.35 -4.20
C GLU A 259 17.71 5.08 -3.07
N ARG A 260 17.22 5.02 -1.82
CA ARG A 260 17.95 5.57 -0.68
C ARG A 260 19.30 4.90 -0.48
N THR A 261 19.40 3.58 -0.67
CA THR A 261 20.69 2.89 -0.58
C THR A 261 21.62 3.21 -1.74
N THR A 262 21.12 3.39 -2.96
CA THR A 262 21.94 3.80 -4.11
C THR A 262 22.42 5.23 -3.93
N LEU A 263 21.53 6.15 -3.56
CA LEU A 263 21.87 7.55 -3.24
C LEU A 263 22.85 7.65 -2.06
N ALA A 264 22.70 6.80 -1.04
CA ALA A 264 23.67 6.74 0.07
C ALA A 264 25.05 6.29 -0.42
N LYS A 265 25.13 5.24 -1.24
CA LYS A 265 26.39 4.78 -1.85
C LYS A 265 27.01 5.84 -2.76
N GLU A 266 26.20 6.53 -3.56
CA GLU A 266 26.66 7.63 -4.40
C GLU A 266 27.19 8.80 -3.55
N ARG A 267 26.47 9.18 -2.50
CA ARG A 267 26.93 10.21 -1.55
C ARG A 267 28.24 9.81 -0.88
N ASP A 268 28.41 8.55 -0.50
CA ASP A 268 29.65 8.06 0.11
C ASP A 268 30.80 8.04 -0.91
N ARG A 269 30.53 7.71 -2.19
CA ARG A 269 31.50 7.87 -3.29
C ARG A 269 31.90 9.33 -3.49
N TRP A 270 30.94 10.25 -3.52
CA TRP A 270 31.22 11.68 -3.63
C TRP A 270 32.03 12.21 -2.44
N ARG A 271 31.76 11.71 -1.22
CA ARG A 271 32.56 12.04 -0.03
C ARG A 271 33.99 11.49 -0.13
N ALA A 272 34.15 10.25 -0.58
CA ALA A 272 35.48 9.67 -0.80
C ALA A 272 36.28 10.44 -1.85
N GLN A 273 35.66 10.80 -2.97
CA GLN A 273 36.27 11.63 -4.01
C GLN A 273 36.62 13.04 -3.50
N ALA A 274 35.76 13.65 -2.67
CA ALA A 274 36.04 14.95 -2.07
C ALA A 274 37.21 14.88 -1.08
N GLU A 275 37.31 13.82 -0.27
CA GLU A 275 38.46 13.59 0.62
C GLU A 275 39.74 13.28 -0.18
N GLU A 276 39.66 12.48 -1.24
CA GLU A 276 40.79 12.24 -2.14
C GLU A 276 41.27 13.55 -2.79
N ALA A 277 40.37 14.37 -3.33
CA ALA A 277 40.70 15.69 -3.87
C ALA A 277 41.26 16.64 -2.79
N ARG A 278 40.80 16.53 -1.54
CA ARG A 278 41.34 17.30 -0.40
C ARG A 278 42.74 16.84 -0.03
N LEU A 279 42.99 15.54 -0.03
CA LEU A 279 44.30 14.95 0.22
C LEU A 279 45.27 15.28 -0.93
N GLU A 280 44.83 15.20 -2.18
CA GLU A 280 45.60 15.65 -3.35
C GLU A 280 45.92 17.14 -3.26
N ALA A 281 44.95 17.98 -2.90
CA ALA A 281 45.18 19.41 -2.67
C ALA A 281 46.17 19.66 -1.52
N ALA A 282 46.12 18.86 -0.44
CA ALA A 282 47.08 18.95 0.66
C ALA A 282 48.48 18.48 0.25
N VAL A 283 48.58 17.42 -0.57
CA VAL A 283 49.85 16.93 -1.14
C VAL A 283 50.44 17.96 -2.09
N LEU A 284 49.62 18.58 -2.94
CA LEU A 284 50.03 19.66 -3.85
C LEU A 284 50.45 20.91 -3.07
N SER A 285 49.71 21.30 -2.04
CA SER A 285 50.07 22.40 -1.14
C SER A 285 51.41 22.14 -0.45
N LYS A 286 51.62 20.91 0.06
CA LYS A 286 52.88 20.52 0.70
C LYS A 286 54.04 20.42 -0.30
N ALA A 287 53.77 19.96 -1.52
CA ALA A 287 54.74 19.98 -2.61
C ALA A 287 55.10 21.42 -3.02
N GLN A 288 54.14 22.33 -3.00
CA GLN A 288 54.35 23.75 -3.24
C GLN A 288 55.17 24.39 -2.11
N GLU A 289 54.86 24.13 -0.84
CA GLU A 289 55.68 24.55 0.31
C GLU A 289 57.11 23.99 0.21
N HIS A 290 57.29 22.74 -0.20
CA HIS A 290 58.61 22.16 -0.43
C HIS A 290 59.33 22.78 -1.64
N ALA A 291 58.61 23.16 -2.71
CA ALA A 291 59.18 23.86 -3.85
C ALA A 291 59.60 25.28 -3.48
N GLU A 292 58.78 26.00 -2.71
CA GLU A 292 59.08 27.33 -2.17
C GLU A 292 60.23 27.28 -1.16
N SER A 293 60.29 26.24 -0.32
CA SER A 293 61.42 26.00 0.59
C SER A 293 62.71 25.69 -0.17
N ARG A 294 62.65 24.91 -1.26
CA ARG A 294 63.80 24.68 -2.14
C ARG A 294 64.21 25.93 -2.91
N LEU A 295 63.25 26.77 -3.33
CA LEU A 295 63.53 28.02 -4.02
C LEU A 295 64.19 29.03 -3.07
N THR A 296 63.70 29.14 -1.84
CA THR A 296 64.30 29.99 -0.79
C THR A 296 65.67 29.47 -0.36
N GLU A 297 65.86 28.15 -0.25
CA GLU A 297 67.17 27.55 -0.01
C GLU A 297 68.14 27.76 -1.18
N GLN A 298 67.67 27.67 -2.43
CA GLN A 298 68.48 27.98 -3.62
C GLN A 298 68.84 29.47 -3.70
N LEU A 299 67.93 30.37 -3.36
CA LEU A 299 68.18 31.81 -3.28
C LEU A 299 69.15 32.14 -2.14
N ALA A 300 69.07 31.46 -1.00
CA ALA A 300 70.03 31.58 0.09
C ALA A 300 71.42 31.06 -0.32
N ARG A 301 71.49 29.93 -1.03
CA ARG A 301 72.75 29.40 -1.58
C ARG A 301 73.36 30.33 -2.64
N ALA A 302 72.53 30.91 -3.52
CA ALA A 302 72.96 31.91 -4.50
C ALA A 302 73.44 33.21 -3.84
N ALA A 303 72.78 33.65 -2.76
CA ALA A 303 73.21 34.80 -1.97
C ALA A 303 74.54 34.52 -1.23
N THR A 304 74.74 33.32 -0.69
CA THR A 304 76.03 32.92 -0.11
C THR A 304 77.14 32.78 -1.17
N GLN A 305 76.82 32.33 -2.39
CA GLN A 305 77.78 32.28 -3.50
C GLN A 305 78.14 33.69 -4.00
N GLN A 306 77.18 34.62 -4.07
CA GLN A 306 77.47 36.02 -4.42
C GLN A 306 78.25 36.75 -3.32
N ALA A 307 78.00 36.46 -2.04
CA ALA A 307 78.82 36.96 -0.93
C ALA A 307 80.25 36.39 -1.00
N LEU A 308 80.41 35.11 -1.32
CA LEU A 308 81.71 34.47 -1.50
C LEU A 308 82.45 35.04 -2.74
N GLU A 309 81.75 35.32 -3.84
CA GLU A 309 82.32 35.97 -5.03
C GLU A 309 82.68 37.44 -4.77
N HIS A 310 81.92 38.15 -3.94
CA HIS A 310 82.24 39.51 -3.50
C HIS A 310 83.48 39.51 -2.59
N ASP A 311 83.58 38.57 -1.66
CA ASP A 311 84.74 38.39 -0.79
C ASP A 311 85.98 37.91 -1.54
N LEU A 312 85.80 37.06 -2.57
CA LEU A 312 86.90 36.65 -3.47
C LEU A 312 87.32 37.77 -4.42
N ARG A 313 86.42 38.67 -4.84
CA ARG A 313 86.77 39.90 -5.57
C ARG A 313 87.46 40.92 -4.66
N GLY A 314 87.06 41.04 -3.40
CA GLY A 314 87.76 41.83 -2.39
C GLY A 314 89.16 41.28 -2.09
N ALA A 315 89.30 39.96 -1.96
CA ALA A 315 90.58 39.28 -1.78
C ALA A 315 91.48 39.39 -3.02
N LEU A 316 90.92 39.31 -4.24
CA LEU A 316 91.67 39.52 -5.49
C LEU A 316 92.06 40.99 -5.72
N ALA A 317 91.24 41.96 -5.29
CA ALA A 317 91.62 43.38 -5.32
C ALA A 317 92.72 43.71 -4.29
N THR A 318 92.68 43.07 -3.12
CA THR A 318 93.72 43.20 -2.08
C THR A 318 95.02 42.50 -2.50
N ALA A 319 94.93 41.32 -3.13
CA ALA A 319 96.08 40.60 -3.69
C ALA A 319 96.68 41.32 -4.91
N ASN A 320 95.86 41.95 -5.77
CA ASN A 320 96.36 42.77 -6.88
C ASN A 320 96.98 44.09 -6.40
N GLY A 321 96.46 44.70 -5.32
CA GLY A 321 97.12 45.81 -4.64
C GLY A 321 98.47 45.41 -4.05
N GLN A 322 98.56 44.23 -3.44
CA GLN A 322 99.82 43.66 -2.94
C GLN A 322 100.80 43.30 -4.07
N ILE A 323 100.33 42.86 -5.24
CA ILE A 323 101.17 42.62 -6.43
C ILE A 323 101.66 43.93 -7.05
N ASP A 324 100.85 44.99 -7.05
CA ASP A 324 101.27 46.31 -7.55
C ASP A 324 102.20 47.04 -6.57
N ASP A 325 102.04 46.84 -5.26
CA ASP A 325 102.98 47.31 -4.24
C ASP A 325 104.30 46.51 -4.27
N LEU A 326 104.25 45.19 -4.48
CA LEU A 326 105.45 44.36 -4.73
C LEU A 326 106.12 44.68 -6.08
N ARG A 327 105.38 45.14 -7.08
CA ARG A 327 105.95 45.63 -8.35
C ARG A 327 106.58 47.01 -8.20
N ARG A 328 106.02 47.90 -7.38
CA ARG A 328 106.66 49.18 -7.02
C ARG A 328 107.90 48.95 -6.15
N GLU A 329 107.86 48.01 -5.21
CA GLU A 329 109.05 47.58 -4.46
C GLU A 329 110.09 46.92 -5.37
N ASN A 330 109.71 46.05 -6.31
CA ASN A 330 110.66 45.49 -7.28
C ASN A 330 111.21 46.54 -8.24
N GLN A 331 110.43 47.54 -8.66
CA GLN A 331 110.93 48.67 -9.46
C GLN A 331 111.82 49.62 -8.64
N GLN A 332 111.58 49.76 -7.34
CA GLN A 332 112.47 50.45 -6.41
C GLN A 332 113.74 49.64 -6.13
N ILE A 333 113.66 48.30 -6.05
CA ILE A 333 114.81 47.40 -5.91
C ILE A 333 115.61 47.35 -7.22
N GLU A 334 114.97 47.36 -8.40
CA GLU A 334 115.62 47.46 -9.71
C GLU A 334 116.25 48.83 -9.94
N ALA A 335 115.63 49.92 -9.47
CA ALA A 335 116.25 51.25 -9.47
C ALA A 335 117.41 51.35 -8.46
N LEU A 336 117.30 50.71 -7.29
CA LEU A 336 118.38 50.64 -6.29
C LEU A 336 119.49 49.67 -6.69
N THR A 337 119.21 48.62 -7.47
CA THR A 337 120.21 47.69 -8.01
C THR A 337 120.83 48.17 -9.31
N ALA A 338 120.14 48.97 -10.11
CA ALA A 338 120.74 49.72 -11.22
C ALA A 338 121.57 50.92 -10.72
N SER A 339 121.16 51.58 -9.64
CA SER A 339 121.97 52.58 -8.92
C SER A 339 123.16 51.93 -8.22
N ALA A 340 122.98 50.78 -7.57
CA ALA A 340 124.07 50.04 -6.93
C ALA A 340 124.98 49.33 -7.93
N SER A 341 124.51 48.93 -9.13
CA SER A 341 125.37 48.41 -10.20
C SER A 341 126.10 49.53 -10.92
N ALA A 342 125.49 50.71 -11.12
CA ALA A 342 126.18 51.90 -11.61
C ALA A 342 127.21 52.45 -10.60
N GLU A 343 126.92 52.40 -9.30
CA GLU A 343 127.88 52.71 -8.23
C GLU A 343 128.96 51.63 -8.10
N ARG A 344 128.64 50.36 -8.37
CA ARG A 344 129.60 49.24 -8.35
C ARG A 344 130.47 49.20 -9.60
N ASP A 345 129.96 49.58 -10.76
CA ASP A 345 130.73 49.73 -12.00
C ASP A 345 131.58 51.01 -11.98
N ALA A 346 131.06 52.11 -11.41
CA ALA A 346 131.87 53.28 -11.07
C ALA A 346 132.91 52.98 -9.97
N ALA A 347 132.58 52.10 -9.01
CA ALA A 347 133.53 51.61 -8.01
C ALA A 347 134.58 50.68 -8.61
N TYR A 348 134.26 49.83 -9.59
CA TYR A 348 135.21 48.98 -10.31
C TYR A 348 136.08 49.81 -11.28
N GLU A 349 135.54 50.85 -11.90
CA GLU A 349 136.33 51.77 -12.72
C GLU A 349 137.20 52.71 -11.85
N SER A 350 136.72 53.10 -10.66
CA SER A 350 137.51 53.83 -9.66
C SER A 350 138.54 52.93 -8.97
N ALA A 351 138.26 51.64 -8.79
CA ALA A 351 139.18 50.64 -8.25
C ALA A 351 140.24 50.27 -9.30
N ALA A 352 139.90 50.12 -10.58
CA ALA A 352 140.88 49.93 -11.66
C ALA A 352 141.75 51.18 -11.87
N LYS A 353 141.19 52.39 -11.76
CA LYS A 353 141.98 53.65 -11.76
C LYS A 353 142.77 53.85 -10.46
N ALA A 354 142.31 53.31 -9.32
CA ALA A 354 143.03 53.30 -8.05
C ALA A 354 144.13 52.23 -8.03
N GLU A 355 143.97 51.11 -8.71
CA GLU A 355 144.95 50.02 -8.85
C GLU A 355 146.03 50.39 -9.88
N GLN A 356 145.67 51.12 -10.94
CA GLN A 356 146.64 51.75 -11.83
C GLN A 356 147.40 52.91 -11.14
N ARG A 357 146.72 53.68 -10.26
CA ARG A 357 147.39 54.68 -9.39
C ARG A 357 148.20 54.02 -8.27
N ALA A 358 147.79 52.85 -7.79
CA ALA A 358 148.51 52.06 -6.79
C ALA A 358 149.78 51.46 -7.41
N SER A 359 149.71 50.86 -8.59
CA SER A 359 150.86 50.37 -9.37
C SER A 359 151.83 51.49 -9.77
N ILE A 360 151.34 52.68 -10.14
CA ILE A 360 152.18 53.87 -10.38
C ILE A 360 152.75 54.42 -9.06
N SER A 361 152.01 54.35 -7.95
CA SER A 361 152.51 54.78 -6.63
C SER A 361 153.49 53.77 -6.04
N GLU A 362 153.37 52.48 -6.37
CA GLU A 362 154.23 51.40 -5.92
C GLU A 362 155.53 51.38 -6.71
N THR A 363 155.50 51.64 -8.03
CA THR A 363 156.73 51.94 -8.80
C THR A 363 157.38 53.26 -8.37
N ARG A 364 156.61 54.27 -7.95
CA ARG A 364 157.16 55.50 -7.36
C ARG A 364 157.71 55.29 -5.95
N LEU A 365 157.11 54.41 -5.15
CA LEU A 365 157.58 54.01 -3.83
C LEU A 365 158.82 53.11 -3.93
N GLN A 366 158.91 52.26 -4.94
CA GLN A 366 160.11 51.48 -5.26
C GLN A 366 161.25 52.41 -5.68
N ALA A 367 161.00 53.35 -6.60
CA ALA A 367 161.98 54.37 -7.01
C ALA A 367 162.34 55.34 -5.88
N ALA A 368 161.43 55.61 -4.94
CA ALA A 368 161.70 56.38 -3.73
C ALA A 368 162.49 55.57 -2.70
N ASN A 369 162.24 54.28 -2.55
CA ASN A 369 163.02 53.39 -1.68
C ASN A 369 164.43 53.15 -2.22
N ASP A 370 164.60 52.99 -3.54
CA ASP A 370 165.91 52.92 -4.17
C ASP A 370 166.67 54.25 -3.97
N ARG A 371 165.97 55.40 -4.03
CA ARG A 371 166.54 56.71 -3.66
C ARG A 371 166.85 56.85 -2.18
N ILE A 372 166.03 56.31 -1.28
CA ILE A 372 166.29 56.33 0.16
C ILE A 372 167.49 55.44 0.49
N MET A 373 167.62 54.27 -0.14
CA MET A 373 168.80 53.41 -0.04
C MET A 373 170.05 54.11 -0.59
N GLN A 374 169.94 54.82 -1.71
CA GLN A 374 171.03 55.63 -2.27
C GLN A 374 171.42 56.78 -1.33
N ILE A 375 170.43 57.49 -0.78
CA ILE A 375 170.65 58.57 0.19
C ILE A 375 171.23 58.03 1.50
N GLN A 376 170.86 56.82 1.94
CA GLN A 376 171.45 56.17 3.11
C GLN A 376 172.89 55.74 2.86
N ALA A 377 173.22 55.24 1.67
CA ALA A 377 174.60 54.98 1.27
C ALA A 377 175.44 56.28 1.21
N ASP A 378 174.86 57.37 0.70
CA ASP A 378 175.47 58.70 0.68
C ASP A 378 175.58 59.32 2.08
N LEU A 379 174.64 59.02 2.99
CA LEU A 379 174.65 59.49 4.38
C LEU A 379 175.66 58.71 5.23
N ASP A 380 175.90 57.43 4.93
CA ASP A 380 176.92 56.63 5.59
C ASP A 380 178.34 57.01 5.09
N THR A 381 178.48 57.39 3.82
CA THR A 381 179.73 58.03 3.33
C THR A 381 179.91 59.45 3.88
N ALA A 382 178.82 60.21 4.08
CA ALA A 382 178.87 61.50 4.76
C ALA A 382 179.19 61.36 6.27
N ARG A 383 178.69 60.31 6.95
CA ARG A 383 179.00 60.03 8.36
C ARG A 383 180.44 59.53 8.55
N ALA A 384 180.98 58.77 7.60
CA ALA A 384 182.41 58.44 7.58
C ALA A 384 183.29 59.70 7.46
N THR A 385 182.90 60.65 6.59
CA THR A 385 183.62 61.95 6.47
C THR A 385 183.37 62.89 7.66
N THR A 386 182.24 62.78 8.36
CA THR A 386 181.96 63.55 9.59
C THR A 386 182.75 63.01 10.79
N LEU A 387 183.01 61.70 10.85
CA LEU A 387 183.91 61.09 11.84
C LEU A 387 185.37 61.52 11.64
N ASP A 388 185.79 61.77 10.39
CA ASP A 388 187.09 62.39 10.10
C ASP A 388 187.15 63.87 10.51
N VAL A 389 186.05 64.64 10.39
CA VAL A 389 185.97 66.04 10.86
C VAL A 389 185.92 66.15 12.38
N ALA A 390 185.20 65.25 13.07
CA ALA A 390 185.14 65.22 14.54
C ALA A 390 186.50 64.87 15.15
N ARG A 391 187.30 64.04 14.47
CA ARG A 391 188.69 63.73 14.85
C ARG A 391 189.62 64.94 14.68
N ILE A 392 189.48 65.72 13.61
CA ILE A 392 190.22 66.99 13.41
C ILE A 392 189.80 68.05 14.46
N GLN A 393 188.55 68.02 14.93
CA GLN A 393 188.10 68.88 16.04
C GLN A 393 188.59 68.42 17.42
N GLY A 394 188.89 67.11 17.57
CA GLY A 394 189.67 66.58 18.68
C GLY A 394 191.06 67.22 18.80
N GLU A 395 191.66 67.64 17.70
CA GLU A 395 193.01 68.23 17.72
C GLU A 395 192.99 69.75 17.98
N LEU A 396 191.96 70.46 17.48
CA LEU A 396 191.83 71.93 17.66
C LEU A 396 191.39 72.36 19.06
N LYS A 397 190.54 71.57 19.75
CA LYS A 397 190.08 71.91 21.10
C LYS A 397 191.17 71.69 22.15
N ALA A 398 191.96 70.62 22.00
CA ALA A 398 193.13 70.35 22.84
C ALA A 398 194.16 71.49 22.75
N LEU A 399 194.34 72.10 21.56
CA LEU A 399 195.24 73.24 21.37
C LEU A 399 194.72 74.55 21.97
N ARG A 400 193.40 74.77 22.03
CA ARG A 400 192.80 75.97 22.64
C ARG A 400 192.84 75.96 24.16
N GLU A 401 192.52 74.83 24.78
CA GLU A 401 192.53 74.74 26.24
C GLU A 401 193.96 74.78 26.81
N GLN A 402 194.95 74.29 26.04
CA GLN A 402 196.37 74.49 26.38
C GLN A 402 196.77 75.97 26.33
N ASN A 403 196.15 76.78 25.46
CA ASN A 403 196.36 78.22 25.37
C ASN A 403 195.65 78.98 26.52
N ASP A 404 194.46 78.53 26.93
CA ASP A 404 193.75 79.11 28.08
C ASP A 404 194.47 78.81 29.41
N ARG A 405 195.09 77.63 29.57
CA ARG A 405 195.97 77.32 30.71
C ARG A 405 197.16 78.28 30.79
N LEU A 406 197.77 78.62 29.65
CA LEU A 406 198.87 79.59 29.58
C LEU A 406 198.38 81.04 29.84
N GLY A 407 197.18 81.39 29.37
CA GLY A 407 196.57 82.71 29.59
C GLY A 407 196.20 82.96 31.05
N GLN A 408 195.73 81.93 31.76
CA GLN A 408 195.37 82.06 33.17
C GLN A 408 196.60 82.06 34.10
N GLU A 409 197.65 81.29 33.80
CA GLU A 409 198.95 81.37 34.49
C GLU A 409 199.57 82.78 34.43
N LEU A 410 199.35 83.50 33.33
CA LEU A 410 199.70 84.91 33.19
C LEU A 410 198.84 85.84 34.06
N ALA A 411 197.55 85.55 34.22
CA ALA A 411 196.64 86.31 35.07
C ALA A 411 196.90 86.10 36.58
N THR A 412 197.27 84.87 36.99
CA THR A 412 197.77 84.59 38.35
C THR A 412 199.07 85.31 38.65
N MET A 413 199.97 85.48 37.68
CA MET A 413 201.19 86.27 37.88
C MET A 413 200.94 87.78 37.95
N GLN A 414 200.08 88.36 37.09
CA GLN A 414 199.79 89.80 37.12
C GLN A 414 199.03 90.24 38.38
N SER A 415 198.10 89.41 38.86
CA SER A 415 197.30 89.75 40.05
C SER A 415 198.12 89.67 41.34
N GLN A 416 199.05 88.72 41.44
CA GLN A 416 200.01 88.62 42.54
C GLN A 416 201.01 89.79 42.56
N LEU A 417 201.30 90.38 41.40
CA LEU A 417 202.17 91.56 41.29
C LEU A 417 201.46 92.86 41.67
N ILE A 418 200.19 93.00 41.29
CA ILE A 418 199.50 94.29 41.38
C ILE A 418 199.21 94.75 42.80
N ARG A 419 198.92 93.87 43.76
CA ARG A 419 198.47 94.38 45.07
C ARG A 419 199.21 93.94 46.31
N ARG A 420 200.32 93.24 46.12
CA ARG A 420 201.53 93.52 46.91
C ARG A 420 201.96 95.01 46.88
N MET A 421 201.44 95.85 45.97
CA MET A 421 201.79 97.28 45.88
C MET A 421 200.83 98.25 46.59
N MET A 422 199.70 97.83 47.18
CA MET A 422 198.75 98.78 47.81
C MET A 422 198.55 98.64 49.32
N ASP A 423 199.39 97.88 50.01
CA ASP A 423 199.70 98.20 51.41
C ASP A 423 200.57 99.46 51.45
N PRO A 424 200.13 100.48 52.20
CA PRO A 424 201.02 101.02 53.21
C PRO A 424 200.33 100.95 54.58
N ALA A 425 200.84 100.04 55.40
CA ALA A 425 200.86 100.29 56.84
C ALA A 425 201.65 101.59 57.11
N PRO A 426 201.26 102.32 58.16
CA PRO A 426 202.13 102.38 59.33
C PRO A 426 201.71 101.40 60.44
#